data_AF-A0A6L7CT91-F1
#
_entry.id   AF-A0A6L7CT91-F1
#
_cell.length_a   1.000
_cell.length_b   1.000
_cell.length_c   1.000
_cell.angle_alpha   90.00
_cell.angle_beta   90.00
_cell.angle_gamma   90.00
#
_symmetry.space_group_name_H-M   'P 1'
#
loop_
_entity.id
_entity.type
_entity.pdbx_description
1 polymer ?
#
loop_
_entity_poly.entity_id
_entity_poly.type
_entity_poly.pdbx_seq_one_letter_code
_entity_poly.pdbx_strand_id
1 'polypeptide(L)'
;VVVLSNTNRLHTTFWPEEYPEIRDAADHIYLSQDLGMRKPEARIYQHVLQAEGFSPSDTVFFDDNADNIEGANQLGITSILVKDKTTIPDYFAKVLC
;
A
#
# COMPACT_ATOMS: atom_id res chain seq x y z
N VAL A 1 7.51 1.86 -6.72
CA VAL A 1 6.35 2.23 -5.88
C VAL A 1 5.17 1.42 -6.33
N VAL A 2 4.50 0.72 -5.41
CA VAL A 2 3.32 -0.10 -5.72
C VAL A 2 2.12 0.34 -4.92
N VAL A 3 0.93 0.01 -5.42
CA VAL A 3 -0.35 0.26 -4.73
C VAL A 3 -0.89 -1.05 -4.20
N LEU A 4 -1.29 -1.08 -2.93
CA LEU A 4 -2.00 -2.19 -2.31
C LEU A 4 -3.32 -1.69 -1.73
N SER A 5 -4.45 -2.10 -2.32
CA SER A 5 -5.77 -1.57 -1.95
C SER A 5 -6.80 -2.66 -1.67
N ASN A 6 -7.53 -2.48 -0.56
CA ASN A 6 -8.77 -3.20 -0.33
C ASN A 6 -9.86 -2.53 -1.17
N THR A 7 -10.29 -3.17 -2.25
CA THR A 7 -11.33 -2.64 -3.15
C THR A 7 -12.21 -3.78 -3.71
N ASN A 8 -13.21 -3.41 -4.51
CA ASN A 8 -14.15 -4.33 -5.15
C ASN A 8 -14.45 -3.93 -6.61
N ARG A 9 -15.09 -4.85 -7.35
CA ARG A 9 -15.12 -4.76 -8.82
C ARG A 9 -15.95 -3.58 -9.28
N LEU A 10 -17.00 -3.26 -8.52
CA LEU A 10 -17.89 -2.14 -8.76
C LEU A 10 -17.15 -0.80 -8.70
N HIS A 11 -16.22 -0.63 -7.75
CA HIS A 11 -15.31 0.52 -7.72
C HIS A 11 -14.34 0.51 -8.91
N THR A 12 -13.75 -0.65 -9.24
CA THR A 12 -12.75 -0.75 -10.31
C THR A 12 -13.31 -0.65 -11.73
N THR A 13 -14.61 -0.85 -11.96
CA THR A 13 -15.23 -0.60 -13.27
C THR A 13 -15.39 0.89 -13.60
N PHE A 14 -15.33 1.77 -12.60
CA PHE A 14 -15.31 3.23 -12.78
C PHE A 14 -13.88 3.81 -12.75
N TRP A 15 -12.93 3.13 -12.10
CA TRP A 15 -11.62 3.69 -11.76
C TRP A 15 -10.55 3.83 -12.85
N PRO A 16 -10.40 2.94 -13.85
CA PRO A 16 -9.26 2.99 -14.77
C PRO A 16 -9.36 4.11 -15.80
N GLU A 17 -10.54 4.72 -15.99
CA GLU A 17 -10.72 5.92 -16.82
C GLU A 17 -10.64 7.23 -15.99
N GLU A 18 -10.93 7.18 -14.69
CA GLU A 18 -11.01 8.36 -13.82
C GLU A 18 -9.65 8.81 -13.23
N TYR A 19 -8.65 7.91 -13.11
CA TYR A 19 -7.36 8.23 -12.50
C TYR A 19 -6.15 7.62 -13.25
N PRO A 20 -5.89 8.04 -14.50
CA PRO A 20 -4.73 7.60 -15.27
C PRO A 20 -3.41 7.84 -14.54
N GLU A 21 -3.32 8.90 -13.73
CA GLU A 21 -2.12 9.27 -12.99
C GLU A 21 -1.71 8.20 -11.96
N ILE A 22 -2.67 7.48 -11.37
CA ILE A 22 -2.37 6.39 -10.44
C ILE A 22 -1.73 5.20 -11.18
N ARG A 23 -2.20 4.92 -12.39
CA ARG A 23 -1.62 3.86 -13.23
C ARG A 23 -0.23 4.23 -13.72
N ASP A 24 -0.01 5.50 -14.05
CA ASP A 24 1.27 6.00 -14.53
C ASP A 24 2.32 6.13 -13.40
N ALA A 25 1.89 6.36 -12.16
CA ALA A 25 2.77 6.54 -11.01
C ALA A 25 3.12 5.24 -10.25
N ALA A 26 2.45 4.12 -10.55
CA ALA A 26 2.64 2.85 -9.84
C ALA A 26 3.24 1.77 -10.76
N ASP A 27 4.31 1.13 -10.31
CA ASP A 27 4.93 -0.01 -11.03
C ASP A 27 4.01 -1.23 -11.04
N HIS A 28 3.21 -1.40 -9.99
CA HIS A 28 2.22 -2.46 -9.87
C HIS A 28 1.03 -2.04 -8.99
N ILE A 29 -0.16 -2.60 -9.27
CA ILE A 29 -1.38 -2.37 -8.50
C ILE A 29 -1.94 -3.72 -8.03
N TYR A 30 -1.85 -3.96 -6.72
CA TYR A 30 -2.36 -5.13 -6.03
C TYR A 30 -3.74 -4.84 -5.43
N LEU A 31 -4.77 -5.53 -5.92
CA LEU A 31 -6.15 -5.35 -5.48
C LEU A 31 -6.66 -6.57 -4.74
N SER A 32 -7.23 -6.36 -3.54
CA SER A 32 -7.68 -7.44 -2.65
C SER A 32 -8.62 -8.45 -3.33
N GLN A 33 -9.51 -7.94 -4.19
CA GLN A 33 -10.48 -8.75 -4.92
C GLN A 33 -9.86 -9.73 -5.92
N ASP A 34 -8.73 -9.36 -6.51
CA ASP A 34 -8.08 -10.16 -7.55
C ASP A 34 -7.12 -11.17 -6.91
N LEU A 35 -6.59 -10.82 -5.72
CA LEU A 35 -5.74 -11.71 -4.92
C LEU A 35 -6.54 -12.68 -4.03
N GLY A 36 -7.81 -12.39 -3.72
CA GLY A 36 -8.57 -13.14 -2.73
C GLY A 36 -8.00 -13.04 -1.31
N MET A 37 -7.25 -11.96 -1.04
CA MET A 37 -6.60 -11.62 0.22
C MET A 37 -6.96 -10.18 0.56
N ARG A 38 -7.00 -9.79 1.84
CA ARG A 38 -7.27 -8.40 2.22
C ARG A 38 -6.39 -7.94 3.36
N LYS A 39 -6.09 -6.65 3.40
CA LYS A 39 -5.56 -6.03 4.62
C LYS A 39 -6.64 -6.10 5.73
N PRO A 40 -6.27 -6.34 7.00
CA PRO A 40 -4.91 -6.43 7.53
C PRO A 40 -4.32 -7.86 7.62
N GLU A 41 -4.81 -8.83 6.84
CA GLU A 41 -4.32 -10.21 6.89
C GLU A 41 -2.83 -10.28 6.52
N ALA A 42 -1.99 -10.89 7.36
CA ALA A 42 -0.54 -10.99 7.14
C ALA A 42 -0.16 -11.48 5.73
N ARG A 43 -0.93 -12.44 5.19
CA ARG A 43 -0.67 -13.05 3.89
C ARG A 43 -0.66 -12.06 2.72
N ILE A 44 -1.41 -10.96 2.79
CA ILE A 44 -1.44 -10.00 1.67
C ILE A 44 -0.15 -9.19 1.58
N TYR A 45 0.41 -8.78 2.72
CA TYR A 45 1.67 -8.07 2.79
C TYR A 45 2.82 -8.99 2.39
N GLN A 46 2.82 -10.22 2.89
CA GLN A 46 3.81 -11.25 2.52
C GLN A 46 3.79 -11.54 1.02
N HIS A 47 2.60 -11.63 0.42
CA HIS A 47 2.45 -11.83 -1.02
C HIS A 47 3.08 -10.68 -1.81
N VAL A 48 2.80 -9.42 -1.43
CA VAL A 48 3.39 -8.24 -2.10
C VAL A 48 4.91 -8.20 -1.92
N LEU A 49 5.42 -8.40 -0.70
CA LEU A 49 6.86 -8.45 -0.45
C LEU A 49 7.57 -9.51 -1.30
N GLN A 50 6.96 -10.70 -1.40
CA GLN A 50 7.50 -11.79 -2.21
C GLN A 50 7.46 -11.48 -3.71
N ALA A 51 6.37 -10.89 -4.20
CA ALA A 51 6.22 -10.52 -5.61
C ALA A 51 7.20 -9.42 -6.03
N GLU A 52 7.42 -8.44 -5.15
CA GLU A 52 8.35 -7.33 -5.39
C GLU A 52 9.81 -7.67 -5.05
N GLY A 53 10.07 -8.77 -4.32
CA GLY A 53 11.42 -9.22 -3.97
C GLY A 53 12.10 -8.38 -2.88
N PHE A 54 11.33 -7.73 -2.01
CA PHE A 54 11.86 -6.90 -0.91
C PHE A 54 11.66 -7.54 0.46
N SER A 55 12.58 -7.23 1.38
CA SER A 55 12.42 -7.56 2.79
C SER A 55 11.47 -6.57 3.48
N PRO A 56 10.82 -6.95 4.61
CA PRO A 56 10.03 -6.00 5.40
C PRO A 56 10.84 -4.77 5.84
N SER A 57 12.11 -4.96 6.19
CA SER A 57 13.00 -3.88 6.65
C SER A 57 13.36 -2.87 5.57
N ASP A 58 13.31 -3.27 4.29
CA ASP A 58 13.56 -2.38 3.15
C ASP A 58 12.28 -1.74 2.61
N THR A 59 11.15 -1.94 3.30
CA THR A 59 9.83 -1.52 2.84
C THR A 59 9.20 -0.51 3.80
N VAL A 60 8.62 0.56 3.23
CA VAL A 60 7.74 1.49 3.95
C VAL A 60 6.31 1.39 3.41
N PHE A 61 5.33 1.34 4.30
CA PHE A 61 3.91 1.24 3.98
C PHE A 61 3.15 2.47 4.48
N PHE A 62 2.30 3.04 3.63
CA PHE A 62 1.48 4.20 3.94
C PHE A 62 0.01 3.81 3.78
N ASP A 63 -0.79 4.02 4.83
CA ASP A 63 -2.22 3.70 4.85
C ASP A 63 -2.94 4.61 5.85
N ASP A 64 -4.20 4.93 5.60
CA ASP A 64 -5.04 5.76 6.47
C ASP A 64 -5.76 4.95 7.56
N ASN A 65 -5.75 3.62 7.47
CA ASN A 65 -6.41 2.73 8.42
C ASN A 65 -5.42 2.14 9.45
N ALA A 66 -5.68 2.40 10.73
CA ALA A 66 -4.84 1.95 11.84
C ALA A 66 -4.67 0.43 11.92
N ASP A 67 -5.71 -0.37 11.60
CA ASP A 67 -5.62 -1.84 11.64
C ASP A 67 -4.67 -2.35 10.56
N ASN A 68 -4.65 -1.70 9.39
CA ASN A 68 -3.72 -2.04 8.31
C ASN A 68 -2.27 -1.75 8.74
N ILE A 69 -2.05 -0.59 9.38
CA ILE A 69 -0.75 -0.21 9.95
C ILE A 69 -0.29 -1.23 10.99
N GLU A 70 -1.16 -1.66 11.90
CA GLU A 70 -0.82 -2.67 12.89
C GLU A 70 -0.44 -4.00 12.24
N GLY A 71 -1.25 -4.48 11.28
CA GLY A 71 -0.97 -5.73 10.57
C GLY A 71 0.35 -5.73 9.80
N ALA A 72 0.72 -4.60 9.19
CA ALA A 72 2.00 -4.46 8.49
C ALA A 72 3.19 -4.36 9.47
N ASN A 73 3.04 -3.63 10.58
CA ASN A 73 4.06 -3.52 11.63
C ASN A 73 4.38 -4.88 12.27
N GLN A 74 3.39 -5.76 12.46
CA GLN A 74 3.60 -7.11 12.99
C GLN A 74 4.54 -7.97 12.11
N LEU A 75 4.72 -7.60 10.83
CA LEU A 75 5.64 -8.25 9.90
C LEU A 75 7.00 -7.56 9.80
N GLY A 76 7.22 -6.47 10.55
CA GLY A 76 8.45 -5.69 10.51
C GLY A 76 8.51 -4.66 9.38
N ILE A 77 7.37 -4.36 8.73
CA ILE A 77 7.29 -3.30 7.72
C ILE A 77 7.20 -1.95 8.43
N THR A 78 8.04 -0.99 8.04
CA THR A 78 7.93 0.38 8.56
C THR A 78 6.60 0.98 8.07
N SER A 79 5.65 1.21 8.96
CA SER A 79 4.30 1.63 8.55
C SER A 79 3.92 3.00 9.12
N ILE A 80 3.42 3.88 8.26
CA ILE A 80 3.09 5.27 8.56
C ILE A 80 1.59 5.51 8.36
N LEU A 81 0.90 5.86 9.45
CA LEU A 81 -0.51 6.23 9.40
C LEU A 81 -0.68 7.58 8.69
N VAL A 82 -1.34 7.58 7.54
CA VAL A 82 -1.64 8.78 6.74
C VAL A 82 -2.84 9.50 7.34
N LYS A 83 -2.62 10.72 7.85
CA LYS A 83 -3.69 11.54 8.44
C LYS A 83 -4.21 12.60 7.48
N ASP A 84 -3.33 13.09 6.62
CA ASP A 84 -3.60 14.15 5.67
C ASP A 84 -2.56 14.16 4.53
N LYS A 85 -2.71 15.12 3.62
CA LYS A 85 -1.84 15.30 2.46
C LYS A 85 -0.38 15.68 2.79
N THR A 86 -0.06 16.10 4.01
CA THR A 86 1.33 16.47 4.37
C THR A 86 2.12 15.30 4.90
N THR A 87 1.44 14.24 5.36
CA THR A 87 2.08 13.08 6.01
C THR A 87 3.19 12.45 5.16
N ILE A 88 2.94 12.20 3.87
CA ILE A 88 3.92 11.55 2.99
C ILE A 88 5.09 12.50 2.64
N PRO A 89 4.86 13.76 2.17
CA PRO A 89 5.94 14.72 1.96
C PRO A 89 6.82 14.93 3.20
N ASP A 90 6.21 15.07 4.39
CA ASP A 90 6.93 15.31 5.63
C ASP A 90 7.79 14.11 6.05
N TYR A 91 7.35 12.89 5.76
CA TYR A 91 8.14 11.68 6.00
C TYR A 91 9.43 11.71 5.16
N PHE A 92 9.31 11.90 3.84
CA PHE A 92 10.47 11.90 2.96
C PHE A 92 11.38 13.11 3.18
N ALA A 93 10.85 14.28 3.56
CA ALA A 93 11.66 15.44 3.90
C ALA A 93 12.57 15.20 5.12
N LYS A 94 12.11 14.40 6.09
CA LYS A 94 12.91 14.03 7.28
C LYS A 94 13.95 12.94 7.00
N VAL A 95 13.64 11.99 6.12
CA VAL A 95 14.53 10.87 5.79
C VAL A 95 15.72 11.31 4.93
N LEU A 96 15.59 12.40 4.17
CA LEU A 96 16.65 12.95 3.32
C LEU A 96 17.61 13.91 4.06
N CYS A 97 17.39 14.16 5.35
CA CYS A 97 18.27 14.93 6.23
C CYS A 97 19.17 14.00 7.05
#